data_AF-A0A1B8J7E9-F1
#
_entry.id   AF-A0A1B8J7E9-F1
#
_cell.length_a   1.000
_cell.length_b   1.000
_cell.length_c   1.000
_cell.angle_alpha   90.00
_cell.angle_beta   90.00
_cell.angle_gamma   90.00
#
_symmetry.space_group_name_H-M   'P 1'
#
loop_
_entity.id
_entity.type
_entity.pdbx_description
1 polymer ?
#
loop_
_entity_poly.entity_id
_entity_poly.type
_entity_poly.pdbx_seq_one_letter_code
_entity_poly.pdbx_strand_id
1 'polypeptide(L)'
;MLANATNTAAAPILTLEDKLNLRLESLRSTPKRTSLNDEASRDWIAKNLSMIGVPAKLLDMCVEILEYMGDLKVVWLHLQECTGCSESLLRTDQPSFDVLMLEMFRIHYHDLVLMASGYGAEKILETIGSEKFVLLVEGSVSMGEQEEYITLGGKSGYKEVSHLIEHAQAVFAVGTCSSYGGIQTAHPNPTNGFGLKEVFDKEIIHIPGCPPSDRNIIGNLMYFYLLGEAPALDELGRPLWAYAKSVHDLCERRNFFLSGDFAQSFDDPNMAEGYCLYKVGCKGPYTFNNCPKVKFNAKTSWPVQAGHGCIGCSEPNFWDNFGLIEKPLGNENFTTFNNRFLKMLDVSTLTRLDMRLDEASLANLAQEKSSKYALIDLSMGKDAAVYIAGAESSVDSSGADSDANADSVDSSAVEKLSLAPLEINPRAVLDALESKSKQTKRLYENYAKELKSALESIGSLDSESVQSSDIYAFLGCWYALLEGTSEVAGADKATGATTLEAMQKLAPKMIARANEFAYPHQSPLGFKLKQSAQTITLDTTKALSNMLAYRVGGLDAYGVCFSVVYDLGEAIGEYLAKNAADCAIVLQGELAKSEVFLRGVLKGQGIARVNDEVKARIFVSA
;
A
#
# COMPACT_ATOMS: atom_id res chain seq x y z
N MET A 1 26.47 -33.32 -1.34
CA MET A 1 26.35 -33.76 -2.74
C MET A 1 25.76 -32.61 -3.53
N LEU A 2 26.62 -31.89 -4.24
CA LEU A 2 26.27 -30.78 -5.13
C LEU A 2 25.73 -31.37 -6.44
N ALA A 3 24.51 -30.99 -6.82
CA ALA A 3 23.94 -31.30 -8.13
C ALA A 3 23.49 -29.99 -8.81
N ASN A 4 24.28 -29.60 -9.81
CA ASN A 4 23.93 -28.87 -11.03
C ASN A 4 22.82 -27.81 -10.95
N ALA A 5 23.22 -26.58 -10.64
CA ALA A 5 22.52 -25.39 -11.10
C ALA A 5 22.83 -25.19 -12.59
N THR A 6 22.00 -25.75 -13.47
CA THR A 6 22.00 -25.38 -14.88
C THR A 6 21.54 -23.94 -15.01
N ASN A 7 22.43 -23.14 -15.58
CA ASN A 7 22.26 -21.76 -16.03
C ASN A 7 21.00 -21.64 -16.91
N THR A 8 19.83 -21.33 -16.31
CA THR A 8 18.65 -20.91 -17.05
C THR A 8 18.89 -19.48 -17.50
N ALA A 9 19.26 -19.30 -18.77
CA ALA A 9 19.20 -17.99 -19.41
C ALA A 9 17.80 -17.40 -19.13
N ALA A 10 17.75 -16.25 -18.46
CA ALA A 10 16.50 -15.57 -18.18
C ALA A 10 15.73 -15.39 -19.49
N ALA A 11 14.50 -15.91 -19.55
CA ALA A 11 13.65 -15.75 -20.73
C ALA A 11 13.54 -14.25 -21.05
N PRO A 12 13.58 -13.86 -22.33
CA PRO A 12 13.46 -12.45 -22.71
C PRO A 12 12.17 -11.87 -22.16
N ILE A 13 12.26 -10.68 -21.55
CA ILE A 13 11.09 -9.94 -21.07
C ILE A 13 10.27 -9.55 -22.30
N LEU A 14 9.19 -10.28 -22.55
CA LEU A 14 8.29 -10.03 -23.66
C LEU A 14 7.54 -8.71 -23.44
N THR A 15 7.45 -7.89 -24.49
CA THR A 15 6.59 -6.70 -24.45
C THR A 15 5.11 -7.13 -24.44
N LEU A 16 4.22 -6.22 -24.04
CA LEU A 16 2.77 -6.48 -24.11
C LEU A 16 2.31 -6.86 -25.52
N GLU A 17 2.89 -6.22 -26.54
CA GLU A 17 2.58 -6.50 -27.95
C GLU A 17 3.05 -7.91 -28.35
N ASP A 18 4.24 -8.34 -27.90
CA ASP A 18 4.72 -9.71 -28.14
C ASP A 18 3.81 -10.75 -27.48
N LYS A 19 3.36 -10.49 -26.24
CA LYS A 19 2.44 -11.39 -25.54
C LYS A 19 1.10 -11.53 -26.27
N LEU A 20 0.52 -10.43 -26.74
CA LEU A 20 -0.72 -10.44 -27.51
C LEU A 20 -0.55 -11.15 -28.86
N ASN A 21 0.57 -10.95 -29.55
CA ASN A 21 0.87 -11.66 -30.79
C ASN A 21 0.95 -13.18 -30.57
N LEU A 22 1.71 -13.62 -29.55
CA LEU A 22 1.80 -15.03 -29.19
C LEU A 22 0.43 -15.62 -28.83
N ARG A 23 -0.39 -14.85 -28.10
CA ARG A 23 -1.76 -15.25 -27.79
C ARG A 23 -2.60 -15.43 -29.05
N LEU A 24 -2.57 -14.44 -29.94
CA LEU A 24 -3.30 -14.49 -31.20
C LEU A 24 -2.89 -15.70 -32.04
N GLU A 25 -1.58 -15.95 -32.18
CA GLU A 25 -1.06 -17.11 -32.90
C GLU A 25 -1.55 -18.43 -32.31
N SER A 26 -1.59 -18.55 -30.98
CA SER A 26 -2.11 -19.75 -30.29
C SER A 26 -3.59 -20.01 -30.54
N LEU A 27 -4.35 -18.98 -30.92
CA LEU A 27 -5.81 -19.05 -31.10
C LEU A 27 -6.24 -19.27 -32.55
N ARG A 28 -5.38 -19.00 -33.54
CA ARG A 28 -5.72 -19.09 -34.99
C ARG A 28 -6.22 -20.45 -35.46
N SER A 29 -5.92 -21.53 -34.74
CA SER A 29 -6.47 -22.86 -35.04
C SER A 29 -7.92 -23.07 -34.59
N THR A 30 -8.47 -22.13 -33.82
CA THR A 30 -9.82 -22.17 -33.25
C THR A 30 -10.77 -21.36 -34.14
N PRO A 31 -12.03 -21.79 -34.37
CA PRO A 31 -12.98 -20.98 -35.11
C PRO A 31 -13.39 -19.73 -34.32
N LYS A 32 -13.56 -18.60 -35.01
CA LYS A 32 -14.21 -17.42 -34.43
C LYS A 32 -15.67 -17.73 -34.08
N ARG A 33 -16.11 -17.27 -32.91
CA ARG A 33 -17.45 -17.58 -32.37
C ARG A 33 -18.39 -16.38 -32.33
N THR A 34 -17.83 -15.18 -32.33
CA THR A 34 -18.57 -13.91 -32.37
C THR A 34 -17.90 -12.96 -33.36
N SER A 35 -18.62 -11.92 -33.78
CA SER A 35 -18.12 -10.84 -34.63
C SER A 35 -18.19 -9.54 -33.83
N LEU A 36 -17.04 -8.95 -33.54
CA LEU A 36 -16.92 -7.74 -32.70
C LEU A 36 -16.41 -6.54 -33.51
N ASN A 37 -16.57 -6.59 -34.83
CA ASN A 37 -16.06 -5.58 -35.77
C ASN A 37 -16.99 -4.39 -36.00
N ASP A 38 -18.19 -4.37 -35.41
CA ASP A 38 -19.06 -3.20 -35.47
C ASP A 38 -18.48 -2.03 -34.64
N GLU A 39 -18.89 -0.81 -34.99
CA GLU A 39 -18.37 0.42 -34.38
C GLU A 39 -18.60 0.47 -32.85
N ALA A 40 -19.77 0.02 -32.38
CA ALA A 40 -20.11 0.07 -30.97
C ALA A 40 -19.26 -0.90 -30.13
N SER A 41 -19.08 -2.14 -30.61
CA SER A 41 -18.20 -3.13 -29.97
C SER A 41 -16.76 -2.65 -29.93
N ARG A 42 -16.23 -2.14 -31.05
CA ARG A 42 -14.84 -1.65 -31.13
C ARG A 42 -14.60 -0.46 -30.20
N ASP A 43 -15.53 0.49 -30.14
CA ASP A 43 -15.47 1.62 -29.22
C ASP A 43 -15.49 1.19 -27.76
N TRP A 44 -16.32 0.19 -27.44
CA TRP A 44 -16.39 -0.36 -26.09
C TRP A 44 -15.10 -1.09 -25.70
N ILE A 45 -14.58 -1.93 -26.60
CA ILE A 45 -13.31 -2.65 -26.38
C ILE A 45 -12.21 -1.60 -26.16
N ALA A 46 -12.08 -0.60 -27.03
CA ALA A 46 -11.08 0.46 -26.90
C ALA A 46 -11.13 1.18 -25.54
N LYS A 47 -12.33 1.47 -25.02
CA LYS A 47 -12.51 2.10 -23.69
C LYS A 47 -11.99 1.20 -22.56
N ASN A 48 -12.27 -0.11 -22.61
CA ASN A 48 -11.80 -1.06 -21.59
C ASN A 48 -10.30 -1.32 -21.71
N LEU A 49 -9.77 -1.45 -22.92
CA LEU A 49 -8.33 -1.56 -23.19
C LEU A 49 -7.56 -0.40 -22.55
N SER A 50 -8.04 0.84 -22.73
CA SER A 50 -7.46 2.03 -22.12
C SER A 50 -7.46 1.97 -20.59
N MET A 51 -8.51 1.40 -19.96
CA MET A 51 -8.57 1.25 -18.50
C MET A 51 -7.52 0.27 -17.97
N ILE A 52 -7.31 -0.85 -18.66
CA ILE A 52 -6.37 -1.90 -18.27
C ILE A 52 -4.94 -1.67 -18.79
N GLY A 53 -4.67 -0.50 -19.38
CA GLY A 53 -3.34 -0.09 -19.81
C GLY A 53 -2.89 -0.65 -21.17
N VAL A 54 -3.81 -1.16 -21.99
CA VAL A 54 -3.51 -1.64 -23.35
C VAL A 54 -3.58 -0.46 -24.35
N PRO A 55 -2.51 -0.17 -25.12
CA PRO A 55 -2.49 0.91 -26.09
C PRO A 55 -3.52 0.77 -27.22
N ALA A 56 -4.12 1.89 -27.65
CA ALA A 56 -5.12 1.91 -28.72
C ALA A 56 -4.63 1.33 -30.07
N LYS A 57 -3.33 1.40 -30.35
CA LYS A 57 -2.73 0.80 -31.57
C LYS A 57 -2.90 -0.72 -31.64
N LEU A 58 -3.19 -1.39 -30.53
CA LEU A 58 -3.37 -2.85 -30.44
C LEU A 58 -4.85 -3.26 -30.52
N LEU A 59 -5.76 -2.32 -30.79
CA LEU A 59 -7.20 -2.58 -30.81
C LEU A 59 -7.58 -3.72 -31.77
N ASP A 60 -7.09 -3.70 -33.02
CA ASP A 60 -7.44 -4.72 -34.01
C ASP A 60 -7.03 -6.13 -33.58
N MET A 61 -5.82 -6.25 -33.03
CA MET A 61 -5.30 -7.51 -32.49
C MET A 61 -6.15 -7.99 -31.32
N CYS A 62 -6.52 -7.09 -30.40
CA CYS A 62 -7.34 -7.43 -29.25
C CYS A 62 -8.76 -7.85 -29.65
N VAL A 63 -9.37 -7.16 -30.62
CA VAL A 63 -10.67 -7.52 -31.19
C VAL A 63 -10.59 -8.92 -31.79
N GLU A 64 -9.55 -9.22 -32.58
CA GLU A 64 -9.38 -10.54 -33.20
C GLU A 64 -9.24 -11.65 -32.14
N ILE A 65 -8.45 -11.43 -31.08
CA ILE A 65 -8.32 -12.37 -29.96
C ILE A 65 -9.68 -12.63 -29.30
N LEU A 66 -10.45 -11.58 -29.00
CA LEU A 66 -11.77 -11.71 -28.38
C LEU A 66 -12.77 -12.49 -29.26
N GLU A 67 -12.69 -12.36 -30.60
CA GLU A 67 -13.52 -13.13 -31.52
C GLU A 67 -13.23 -14.65 -31.48
N TYR A 68 -11.99 -15.05 -31.18
CA TYR A 68 -11.62 -16.46 -30.97
C TYR A 68 -12.00 -16.99 -29.59
N MET A 69 -11.97 -16.14 -28.57
CA MET A 69 -12.06 -16.56 -27.15
C MET A 69 -13.46 -16.98 -26.67
N GLY A 70 -14.46 -17.02 -27.55
CA GLY A 70 -15.82 -17.43 -27.19
C GLY A 70 -15.96 -18.88 -26.69
N ASP A 71 -14.96 -19.75 -26.81
CA ASP A 71 -15.04 -21.13 -26.29
C ASP A 71 -14.49 -21.29 -24.87
N LEU A 72 -13.91 -20.24 -24.27
CA LEU A 72 -13.48 -20.29 -22.87
C LEU A 72 -14.70 -20.40 -21.95
N LYS A 73 -14.74 -21.47 -21.16
CA LYS A 73 -15.81 -21.70 -20.20
C LYS A 73 -15.63 -20.79 -18.99
N VAL A 74 -16.70 -20.16 -18.54
CA VAL A 74 -16.71 -19.35 -17.31
C VAL A 74 -17.76 -19.90 -16.35
N VAL A 75 -17.32 -20.17 -15.13
CA VAL A 75 -18.16 -20.58 -14.00
C VAL A 75 -18.19 -19.43 -13.00
N TRP A 76 -19.39 -18.95 -12.65
CA TRP A 76 -19.62 -17.99 -11.57
C TRP A 76 -20.33 -18.70 -10.42
N LEU A 77 -19.58 -19.03 -9.38
CA LEU A 77 -20.06 -19.78 -8.22
C LEU A 77 -20.42 -18.82 -7.07
N HIS A 78 -21.59 -19.02 -6.47
CA HIS A 78 -22.01 -18.32 -5.25
C HIS A 78 -21.73 -19.16 -4.00
N LEU A 79 -21.12 -18.54 -3.00
CA LEU A 79 -20.90 -19.11 -1.66
C LEU A 79 -21.66 -18.29 -0.60
N GLN A 80 -21.04 -17.93 0.53
CA GLN A 80 -21.69 -17.08 1.54
C GLN A 80 -21.63 -15.62 1.10
N GLU A 81 -22.78 -15.08 0.71
CA GLU A 81 -22.83 -13.87 -0.09
C GLU A 81 -24.16 -13.12 0.03
N CYS A 82 -24.27 -11.97 -0.63
CA CYS A 82 -25.47 -11.10 -0.63
C CYS A 82 -25.94 -10.72 -2.04
N THR A 83 -25.34 -11.31 -3.07
CA THR A 83 -25.60 -11.18 -4.51
C THR A 83 -25.27 -9.79 -5.08
N GLY A 84 -24.64 -8.93 -4.27
CA GLY A 84 -24.26 -7.58 -4.66
C GLY A 84 -23.23 -7.51 -5.79
N CYS A 85 -22.34 -8.49 -5.93
CA CYS A 85 -21.32 -8.46 -6.99
C CYS A 85 -21.93 -8.85 -8.34
N SER A 86 -22.78 -9.87 -8.34
CA SER A 86 -23.64 -10.21 -9.49
C SER A 86 -24.53 -9.04 -9.89
N GLU A 87 -25.18 -8.38 -8.93
CA GLU A 87 -25.98 -7.18 -9.19
C GLU A 87 -25.14 -6.03 -9.76
N SER A 88 -23.89 -5.86 -9.33
CA SER A 88 -22.97 -4.86 -9.90
C SER A 88 -22.70 -5.13 -11.38
N LEU A 89 -22.41 -6.39 -11.75
CA LEU A 89 -22.23 -6.79 -13.15
C LEU A 89 -23.51 -6.59 -13.98
N LEU A 90 -24.69 -6.88 -13.40
CA LEU A 90 -25.99 -6.61 -14.04
C LEU A 90 -26.23 -5.12 -14.32
N ARG A 91 -25.52 -4.19 -13.65
CA ARG A 91 -25.61 -2.74 -13.91
C ARG A 91 -24.67 -2.25 -15.01
N THR A 92 -23.99 -3.13 -15.74
CA THR A 92 -23.23 -2.70 -16.91
C THR A 92 -24.15 -2.07 -17.95
N ASP A 93 -23.83 -0.83 -18.31
CA ASP A 93 -24.60 -0.03 -19.28
C ASP A 93 -24.36 -0.49 -20.72
N GLN A 94 -23.09 -0.52 -21.15
CA GLN A 94 -22.70 -0.89 -22.51
C GLN A 94 -21.45 -1.78 -22.47
N PRO A 95 -21.43 -2.88 -23.27
CA PRO A 95 -22.61 -3.49 -23.87
C PRO A 95 -23.49 -4.05 -22.74
N SER A 96 -24.74 -4.38 -23.05
CA SER A 96 -25.67 -4.90 -22.05
C SER A 96 -25.18 -6.24 -21.49
N PHE A 97 -25.67 -6.59 -20.29
CA PHE A 97 -25.28 -7.81 -19.59
C PHE A 97 -25.49 -9.08 -20.42
N ASP A 98 -26.55 -9.16 -21.21
CA ASP A 98 -26.84 -10.29 -22.10
C ASP A 98 -25.76 -10.45 -23.18
N VAL A 99 -25.25 -9.36 -23.76
CA VAL A 99 -24.15 -9.41 -24.73
C VAL A 99 -22.86 -9.88 -24.05
N LEU A 100 -22.54 -9.35 -22.86
CA LEU A 100 -21.39 -9.80 -22.09
C LEU A 100 -21.47 -11.29 -21.77
N MET A 101 -22.64 -11.74 -21.30
CA MET A 101 -22.85 -13.12 -20.88
C MET A 101 -22.94 -14.10 -22.04
N LEU A 102 -23.61 -13.76 -23.14
CA LEU A 102 -23.97 -14.73 -24.20
C LEU A 102 -23.01 -14.68 -25.39
N GLU A 103 -22.39 -13.53 -25.65
CA GLU A 103 -21.60 -13.30 -26.85
C GLU A 103 -20.11 -13.11 -26.55
N MET A 104 -19.77 -12.38 -25.47
CA MET A 104 -18.38 -12.04 -25.17
C MET A 104 -17.68 -13.04 -24.26
N PHE A 105 -18.13 -13.15 -23.01
CA PHE A 105 -17.49 -14.00 -22.00
C PHE A 105 -18.10 -15.40 -21.98
N ARG A 106 -19.33 -15.58 -22.48
CA ARG A 106 -20.02 -16.87 -22.54
C ARG A 106 -20.01 -17.54 -21.17
N ILE A 107 -20.75 -16.97 -20.22
CA ILE A 107 -20.86 -17.51 -18.87
C ILE A 107 -21.70 -18.79 -18.93
N HIS A 108 -21.07 -19.93 -18.62
CA HIS A 108 -21.67 -21.25 -18.77
C HIS A 108 -22.40 -21.72 -17.51
N TYR A 109 -22.02 -21.19 -16.36
CA TYR A 109 -22.67 -21.46 -15.08
C TYR A 109 -22.71 -20.17 -14.26
N HIS A 110 -23.88 -19.84 -13.74
CA HIS A 110 -24.09 -18.71 -12.82
C HIS A 110 -25.38 -18.95 -12.03
N ASP A 111 -25.28 -19.13 -10.72
CA ASP A 111 -26.41 -19.59 -9.90
C ASP A 111 -27.68 -18.73 -10.00
N LEU A 112 -27.54 -17.41 -10.22
CA LEU A 112 -28.65 -16.47 -10.31
C LEU A 112 -29.45 -16.54 -11.63
N VAL A 113 -28.78 -16.80 -12.76
CA VAL A 113 -29.34 -16.62 -14.11
C VAL A 113 -29.33 -17.89 -14.95
N LEU A 114 -28.77 -18.99 -14.43
CA LEU A 114 -28.80 -20.29 -15.07
C LEU A 114 -30.25 -20.80 -15.16
N MET A 115 -30.66 -21.24 -16.35
CA MET A 115 -32.01 -21.79 -16.57
C MET A 115 -32.20 -23.17 -15.90
N ALA A 116 -31.15 -23.98 -15.84
CA ALA A 116 -31.17 -25.28 -15.20
C ALA A 116 -31.14 -25.16 -13.67
N SER A 117 -31.79 -26.09 -12.97
CA SER A 117 -31.82 -26.16 -11.51
C SER A 117 -31.69 -27.60 -10.99
N GLY A 118 -31.40 -27.75 -9.69
CA GLY A 118 -31.17 -29.05 -9.04
C GLY A 118 -30.12 -29.90 -9.77
N TYR A 119 -30.42 -31.18 -10.01
CA TYR A 119 -29.55 -32.11 -10.73
C TYR A 119 -29.12 -31.63 -12.13
N GLY A 120 -29.93 -30.79 -12.79
CA GLY A 120 -29.58 -30.21 -14.07
C GLY A 120 -28.42 -29.23 -13.97
N ALA A 121 -28.41 -28.39 -12.94
CA ALA A 121 -27.33 -27.45 -12.66
C ALA A 121 -26.05 -28.20 -12.24
N GLU A 122 -26.19 -29.20 -11.36
CA GLU A 122 -25.07 -30.08 -10.94
C GLU A 122 -24.40 -30.74 -12.13
N LYS A 123 -25.17 -31.33 -13.06
CA LYS A 123 -24.62 -31.96 -14.26
C LYS A 123 -23.87 -30.98 -15.16
N ILE A 124 -24.33 -29.74 -15.27
CA ILE A 124 -23.63 -28.70 -16.04
C ILE A 124 -22.29 -28.40 -15.39
N LEU A 125 -22.27 -28.21 -14.07
CA LEU A 125 -21.05 -27.90 -13.32
C LEU A 125 -20.03 -29.05 -13.40
N GLU A 126 -20.48 -30.30 -13.23
CA GLU A 126 -19.65 -31.50 -13.40
C GLU A 126 -19.08 -31.62 -14.82
N THR A 127 -19.88 -31.29 -15.83
CA THR A 127 -19.41 -31.31 -17.23
C THR A 127 -18.32 -30.26 -17.45
N ILE A 128 -18.53 -29.03 -16.98
CA ILE A 128 -17.56 -27.93 -17.13
C ILE A 128 -16.28 -28.22 -16.33
N GLY A 129 -16.39 -28.82 -15.14
CA GLY A 129 -15.25 -29.18 -14.30
C GLY A 129 -14.27 -30.16 -14.96
N SER A 130 -14.69 -30.89 -15.99
CA SER A 130 -13.85 -31.79 -16.79
C SER A 130 -13.15 -31.10 -17.98
N GLU A 131 -13.46 -29.84 -18.24
CA GLU A 131 -12.91 -29.03 -19.33
C GLU A 131 -12.02 -27.89 -18.82
N LYS A 132 -11.49 -27.08 -19.73
CA LYS A 132 -10.76 -25.85 -19.39
C LYS A 132 -11.75 -24.73 -19.10
N PHE A 133 -11.73 -24.20 -17.88
CA PHE A 133 -12.60 -23.09 -17.47
C PHE A 133 -11.89 -22.05 -16.60
N VAL A 134 -12.48 -20.86 -16.53
CA VAL A 134 -12.18 -19.81 -15.56
C VAL A 134 -13.25 -19.81 -14.48
N LEU A 135 -12.83 -19.72 -13.23
CA LEU A 135 -13.72 -19.69 -12.07
C LEU A 135 -13.78 -18.27 -11.49
N LEU A 136 -14.99 -17.74 -11.37
CA LEU A 136 -15.30 -16.55 -10.58
C LEU A 136 -16.06 -17.03 -9.35
N VAL A 137 -15.65 -16.55 -8.19
CA VAL A 137 -16.29 -16.89 -6.92
C VAL A 137 -16.79 -15.62 -6.26
N GLU A 138 -18.08 -15.58 -5.97
CA GLU A 138 -18.74 -14.58 -5.17
C GLU A 138 -19.08 -15.18 -3.80
N GLY A 139 -18.55 -14.58 -2.73
CA GLY A 139 -18.83 -15.02 -1.36
C GLY A 139 -17.66 -15.69 -0.64
N SER A 140 -17.73 -15.71 0.69
CA SER A 140 -16.74 -16.41 1.52
C SER A 140 -17.05 -17.90 1.62
N VAL A 141 -16.04 -18.68 2.00
CA VAL A 141 -16.18 -20.12 2.25
C VAL A 141 -16.17 -20.40 3.75
N SER A 142 -17.07 -21.26 4.24
CA SER A 142 -16.98 -21.83 5.60
C SER A 142 -16.30 -23.19 5.53
N MET A 143 -15.52 -23.55 6.56
CA MET A 143 -14.80 -24.83 6.61
C MET A 143 -14.82 -25.44 8.02
N GLY A 144 -14.40 -26.71 8.13
CA GLY A 144 -14.37 -27.44 9.39
C GLY A 144 -15.76 -27.87 9.85
N GLU A 145 -16.05 -27.76 11.14
CA GLU A 145 -17.37 -28.14 11.70
C GLU A 145 -18.52 -27.27 11.16
N GLN A 146 -18.20 -26.13 10.54
CA GLN A 146 -19.13 -25.18 9.95
C GLN A 146 -19.18 -25.25 8.41
N GLU A 147 -18.57 -26.24 7.75
CA GLU A 147 -18.53 -26.28 6.27
C GLU A 147 -19.92 -26.32 5.60
N GLU A 148 -20.92 -26.84 6.30
CA GLU A 148 -22.30 -27.01 5.78
C GLU A 148 -23.17 -25.73 5.88
N TYR A 149 -22.69 -24.65 6.52
CA TYR A 149 -23.43 -23.37 6.56
C TYR A 149 -23.70 -22.79 5.17
N ILE A 150 -22.93 -23.21 4.17
CA ILE A 150 -23.26 -23.07 2.76
C ILE A 150 -23.34 -24.48 2.16
N THR A 151 -24.51 -24.85 1.63
CA THR A 151 -24.76 -26.16 1.02
C THR A 151 -25.32 -25.96 -0.38
N LEU A 152 -24.65 -26.54 -1.38
CA LEU A 152 -25.01 -26.48 -2.79
C LEU A 152 -25.28 -27.92 -3.27
N GLY A 153 -26.50 -28.22 -3.72
CA GLY A 153 -26.82 -29.56 -4.24
C GLY A 153 -26.57 -30.70 -3.23
N GLY A 154 -26.69 -30.43 -1.92
CA GLY A 154 -26.40 -31.40 -0.86
C GLY A 154 -24.91 -31.63 -0.58
N LYS A 155 -24.01 -30.84 -1.18
CA LYS A 155 -22.57 -30.79 -0.86
C LYS A 155 -22.26 -29.47 -0.15
N SER A 156 -21.39 -29.49 0.86
CA SER A 156 -20.85 -28.25 1.44
C SER A 156 -20.20 -27.39 0.36
N GLY A 157 -20.38 -26.07 0.41
CA GLY A 157 -19.77 -25.13 -0.54
C GLY A 157 -18.23 -25.19 -0.53
N TYR A 158 -17.60 -25.57 0.60
CA TYR A 158 -16.17 -25.85 0.67
C TYR A 158 -15.73 -26.95 -0.29
N LYS A 159 -16.40 -28.11 -0.29
CA LYS A 159 -16.09 -29.23 -1.19
C LYS A 159 -16.26 -28.84 -2.66
N GLU A 160 -17.34 -28.14 -2.98
CA GLU A 160 -17.64 -27.71 -4.35
C GLU A 160 -16.57 -26.74 -4.87
N VAL A 161 -16.28 -25.67 -4.12
CA VAL A 161 -15.27 -24.69 -4.53
C VAL A 161 -13.86 -25.29 -4.54
N SER A 162 -13.54 -26.22 -3.62
CA SER A 162 -12.25 -26.93 -3.61
C SER A 162 -12.03 -27.70 -4.92
N HIS A 163 -13.04 -28.45 -5.35
CA HIS A 163 -12.99 -29.22 -6.60
C HIS A 163 -12.81 -28.30 -7.81
N LEU A 164 -13.58 -27.22 -7.88
CA LEU A 164 -13.50 -26.28 -9.00
C LEU A 164 -12.17 -25.51 -9.03
N ILE A 165 -11.67 -25.06 -7.87
CA ILE A 165 -10.38 -24.35 -7.78
C ILE A 165 -9.25 -25.24 -8.28
N GLU A 166 -9.23 -26.54 -7.96
CA GLU A 166 -8.18 -27.46 -8.40
C GLU A 166 -8.09 -27.52 -9.94
N HIS A 167 -9.24 -27.55 -10.62
CA HIS A 167 -9.33 -27.75 -12.07
C HIS A 167 -9.37 -26.46 -12.90
N ALA A 168 -9.67 -25.31 -12.29
CA ALA A 168 -9.76 -24.02 -13.00
C ALA A 168 -8.41 -23.57 -13.58
N GLN A 169 -8.42 -22.96 -14.76
CA GLN A 169 -7.24 -22.33 -15.37
C GLN A 169 -6.82 -21.05 -14.64
N ALA A 170 -7.81 -20.30 -14.15
CA ALA A 170 -7.64 -19.10 -13.34
C ALA A 170 -8.82 -18.96 -12.38
N VAL A 171 -8.56 -18.37 -11.22
CA VAL A 171 -9.56 -18.14 -10.17
C VAL A 171 -9.61 -16.66 -9.84
N PHE A 172 -10.80 -16.08 -9.91
CA PHE A 172 -11.08 -14.69 -9.54
C PHE A 172 -11.97 -14.66 -8.31
N ALA A 173 -11.49 -14.04 -7.23
CA ALA A 173 -12.30 -13.71 -6.08
C ALA A 173 -13.03 -12.38 -6.34
N VAL A 174 -14.31 -12.46 -6.69
CA VAL A 174 -15.13 -11.30 -7.00
C VAL A 174 -15.80 -10.78 -5.74
N GLY A 175 -15.35 -9.60 -5.30
CA GLY A 175 -15.83 -8.91 -4.11
C GLY A 175 -15.05 -9.23 -2.84
N THR A 176 -15.28 -8.41 -1.82
CA THR A 176 -14.55 -8.49 -0.54
C THR A 176 -14.86 -9.77 0.22
N CYS A 177 -16.03 -10.38 0.02
CA CYS A 177 -16.40 -11.66 0.63
C CYS A 177 -15.46 -12.81 0.21
N SER A 178 -15.25 -13.00 -1.08
CA SER A 178 -14.35 -14.06 -1.57
C SER A 178 -12.87 -13.65 -1.46
N SER A 179 -12.56 -12.36 -1.58
CA SER A 179 -11.17 -11.88 -1.47
C SER A 179 -10.65 -11.98 -0.03
N TYR A 180 -11.43 -11.49 0.95
CA TYR A 180 -10.99 -11.28 2.34
C TYR A 180 -12.04 -11.67 3.40
N GLY A 181 -13.04 -12.47 3.05
CA GLY A 181 -14.07 -12.94 3.97
C GLY A 181 -15.32 -12.06 4.06
N GLY A 182 -15.20 -10.73 4.01
CA GLY A 182 -16.36 -9.83 4.01
C GLY A 182 -17.14 -9.79 5.33
N ILE A 183 -18.43 -9.40 5.29
CA ILE A 183 -19.22 -9.08 6.49
C ILE A 183 -19.43 -10.29 7.41
N GLN A 184 -19.65 -11.47 6.84
CA GLN A 184 -19.85 -12.72 7.58
C GLN A 184 -18.61 -13.15 8.38
N THR A 185 -17.43 -12.64 8.02
CA THR A 185 -16.18 -12.88 8.76
C THR A 185 -15.80 -11.78 9.75
N ALA A 186 -16.56 -10.69 9.78
CA ALA A 186 -16.44 -9.67 10.82
C ALA A 186 -16.74 -10.30 12.18
N HIS A 187 -16.18 -9.73 13.25
CA HIS A 187 -16.36 -10.26 14.60
C HIS A 187 -17.86 -10.42 14.95
N PRO A 188 -18.31 -11.59 15.46
CA PRO A 188 -17.52 -12.72 15.96
C PRO A 188 -17.28 -13.90 14.97
N ASN A 189 -17.53 -13.73 13.66
CA ASN A 189 -17.40 -14.77 12.63
C ASN A 189 -18.14 -16.10 12.96
N PRO A 190 -19.48 -16.07 13.12
CA PRO A 190 -20.24 -17.21 13.63
C PRO A 190 -20.25 -18.42 12.71
N THR A 191 -20.01 -18.24 11.41
CA THR A 191 -20.00 -19.32 10.42
C THR A 191 -18.60 -19.87 10.15
N ASN A 192 -17.57 -19.40 10.85
CA ASN A 192 -16.18 -19.74 10.56
C ASN A 192 -15.85 -19.52 9.06
N GLY A 193 -16.16 -18.33 8.55
CA GLY A 193 -15.94 -17.94 7.16
C GLY A 193 -14.52 -17.46 6.87
N PHE A 194 -14.10 -17.62 5.61
CA PHE A 194 -12.78 -17.25 5.10
C PHE A 194 -12.82 -16.70 3.67
N GLY A 195 -11.90 -15.79 3.36
CA GLY A 195 -11.53 -15.48 1.98
C GLY A 195 -10.80 -16.67 1.36
N LEU A 196 -10.84 -16.80 0.04
CA LEU A 196 -10.36 -18.00 -0.64
C LEU A 196 -8.87 -18.25 -0.43
N LYS A 197 -8.05 -17.19 -0.47
CA LYS A 197 -6.59 -17.32 -0.34
C LYS A 197 -6.14 -17.75 1.06
N GLU A 198 -7.00 -17.62 2.07
CA GLU A 198 -6.73 -18.16 3.41
C GLU A 198 -6.86 -19.69 3.46
N VAL A 199 -7.62 -20.28 2.52
CA VAL A 199 -7.99 -21.70 2.53
C VAL A 199 -7.27 -22.48 1.43
N PHE A 200 -7.01 -21.85 0.28
CA PHE A 200 -6.51 -22.51 -0.92
C PHE A 200 -5.12 -22.02 -1.32
N ASP A 201 -4.19 -22.95 -1.48
CA ASP A 201 -2.83 -22.67 -1.97
C ASP A 201 -2.76 -22.63 -3.51
N LYS A 202 -3.61 -21.80 -4.12
CA LYS A 202 -3.58 -21.48 -5.55
C LYS A 202 -3.40 -19.98 -5.73
N GLU A 203 -2.92 -19.55 -6.90
CA GLU A 203 -2.98 -18.14 -7.27
C GLU A 203 -4.44 -17.73 -7.48
N ILE A 204 -4.88 -16.70 -6.76
CA ILE A 204 -6.25 -16.18 -6.80
C ILE A 204 -6.16 -14.68 -7.03
N ILE A 205 -6.83 -14.19 -8.07
CA ILE A 205 -6.86 -12.78 -8.44
C ILE A 205 -7.99 -12.12 -7.65
N HIS A 206 -7.65 -11.17 -6.79
CA HIS A 206 -8.63 -10.50 -5.93
C HIS A 206 -9.20 -9.26 -6.62
N ILE A 207 -10.52 -9.20 -6.74
CA ILE A 207 -11.27 -8.04 -7.24
C ILE A 207 -12.16 -7.51 -6.11
N PRO A 208 -11.58 -6.93 -5.04
CA PRO A 208 -12.34 -6.53 -3.86
C PRO A 208 -13.17 -5.26 -4.07
N GLY A 209 -14.13 -5.09 -3.17
CA GLY A 209 -15.19 -4.09 -3.19
C GLY A 209 -16.49 -4.72 -2.70
N CYS A 210 -17.38 -3.92 -2.11
CA CYS A 210 -18.66 -4.40 -1.58
C CYS A 210 -19.84 -3.61 -2.18
N PRO A 211 -20.17 -3.80 -3.47
CA PRO A 211 -19.51 -4.68 -4.44
C PRO A 211 -18.34 -4.01 -5.17
N PRO A 212 -17.50 -4.75 -5.92
CA PRO A 212 -16.58 -4.15 -6.88
C PRO A 212 -17.36 -3.48 -8.02
N SER A 213 -16.76 -2.52 -8.71
CA SER A 213 -17.37 -1.95 -9.92
C SER A 213 -17.43 -3.02 -11.02
N ASP A 214 -18.54 -3.02 -11.76
CA ASP A 214 -18.71 -3.71 -13.04
C ASP A 214 -17.48 -3.60 -13.96
N ARG A 215 -16.89 -2.40 -14.05
CA ARG A 215 -15.69 -2.11 -14.84
C ARG A 215 -14.46 -2.87 -14.37
N ASN A 216 -14.31 -3.09 -13.06
CA ASN A 216 -13.20 -3.87 -12.51
C ASN A 216 -13.39 -5.37 -12.74
N ILE A 217 -14.63 -5.87 -12.69
CA ILE A 217 -14.95 -7.26 -13.01
C ILE A 217 -14.62 -7.53 -14.49
N ILE A 218 -15.21 -6.73 -15.39
CA ILE A 218 -15.05 -6.85 -16.85
C ILE A 218 -13.60 -6.66 -17.27
N GLY A 219 -12.92 -5.63 -16.73
CA GLY A 219 -11.54 -5.33 -17.10
C GLY A 219 -10.58 -6.48 -16.81
N ASN A 220 -10.75 -7.16 -15.66
CA ASN A 220 -9.91 -8.30 -15.31
C ASN A 220 -10.20 -9.54 -16.15
N LEU A 221 -11.48 -9.83 -16.45
CA LEU A 221 -11.82 -10.90 -17.39
C LEU A 221 -11.26 -10.61 -18.78
N MET A 222 -11.43 -9.39 -19.27
CA MET A 222 -10.90 -8.97 -20.57
C MET A 222 -9.37 -9.11 -20.62
N TYR A 223 -8.66 -8.68 -19.58
CA TYR A 223 -7.21 -8.85 -19.49
C TYR A 223 -6.80 -10.33 -19.64
N PHE A 224 -7.45 -11.22 -18.89
CA PHE A 224 -7.16 -12.65 -18.94
C PHE A 224 -7.52 -13.27 -20.30
N TYR A 225 -8.62 -12.84 -20.92
CA TYR A 225 -8.98 -13.32 -22.26
C TYR A 225 -7.91 -12.95 -23.29
N LEU A 226 -7.40 -11.72 -23.19
CA LEU A 226 -6.42 -11.16 -24.10
C LEU A 226 -5.02 -11.75 -23.94
N LEU A 227 -4.61 -12.12 -22.73
CA LEU A 227 -3.23 -12.49 -22.44
C LEU A 227 -3.05 -13.93 -21.94
N GLY A 228 -4.11 -14.56 -21.43
CA GLY A 228 -4.05 -15.89 -20.83
C GLY A 228 -3.31 -15.94 -19.49
N GLU A 229 -3.06 -14.79 -18.87
CA GLU A 229 -2.34 -14.64 -17.59
C GLU A 229 -2.99 -13.54 -16.73
N ALA A 230 -2.67 -13.53 -15.43
CA ALA A 230 -3.08 -12.48 -14.52
C ALA A 230 -2.35 -11.15 -14.82
N PRO A 231 -2.96 -9.98 -14.58
CA PRO A 231 -2.22 -8.72 -14.57
C PRO A 231 -1.23 -8.70 -13.41
N ALA A 232 -0.29 -7.75 -13.42
CA ALA A 232 0.56 -7.52 -12.26
C ALA A 232 -0.32 -7.23 -11.01
N LEU A 233 -0.03 -7.93 -9.92
CA LEU A 233 -0.78 -7.88 -8.67
C LEU A 233 0.03 -7.18 -7.57
N ASP A 234 -0.66 -6.55 -6.61
CA ASP A 234 -0.03 -6.10 -5.37
C ASP A 234 0.14 -7.23 -4.34
N GLU A 235 0.69 -6.92 -3.17
CA GLU A 235 0.91 -7.87 -2.07
C GLU A 235 -0.37 -8.52 -1.53
N LEU A 236 -1.54 -7.93 -1.82
CA LEU A 236 -2.85 -8.45 -1.45
C LEU A 236 -3.52 -9.21 -2.59
N GLY A 237 -2.82 -9.47 -3.69
CA GLY A 237 -3.35 -10.20 -4.86
C GLY A 237 -4.27 -9.35 -5.74
N ARG A 238 -4.24 -8.02 -5.62
CA ARG A 238 -5.14 -7.12 -6.37
C ARG A 238 -4.47 -6.61 -7.66
N PRO A 239 -5.18 -6.55 -8.79
CA PRO A 239 -4.67 -5.99 -10.04
C PRO A 239 -4.21 -4.52 -9.91
N LEU A 240 -2.93 -4.26 -10.18
CA LEU A 240 -2.34 -2.92 -10.03
C LEU A 240 -3.05 -1.84 -10.86
N TRP A 241 -3.56 -2.19 -12.04
CA TRP A 241 -4.24 -1.23 -12.91
C TRP A 241 -5.49 -0.59 -12.25
N ALA A 242 -6.15 -1.32 -11.33
CA ALA A 242 -7.33 -0.87 -10.61
C ALA A 242 -7.04 -0.46 -9.15
N TYR A 243 -6.05 -1.08 -8.51
CA TYR A 243 -5.82 -0.98 -7.07
C TYR A 243 -4.45 -0.39 -6.67
N ALA A 244 -3.65 0.14 -7.60
CA ALA A 244 -2.33 0.71 -7.27
C ALA A 244 -2.37 2.09 -6.56
N LYS A 245 -3.51 2.78 -6.58
CA LYS A 245 -3.66 4.11 -5.97
C LYS A 245 -4.75 4.11 -4.93
N SER A 246 -4.56 4.90 -3.88
CA SER A 246 -5.62 5.12 -2.92
C SER A 246 -6.78 5.89 -3.56
N VAL A 247 -7.97 5.70 -3.03
CA VAL A 247 -9.16 6.49 -3.36
C VAL A 247 -8.89 7.97 -3.12
N HIS A 248 -8.12 8.29 -2.08
CA HIS A 248 -7.74 9.66 -1.76
C HIS A 248 -6.83 10.30 -2.82
N ASP A 249 -5.87 9.57 -3.38
CA ASP A 249 -5.00 10.07 -4.45
C ASP A 249 -5.76 10.44 -5.73
N LEU A 250 -6.90 9.80 -5.95
CA LEU A 250 -7.77 10.01 -7.10
C LEU A 250 -8.94 10.96 -6.82
N CYS A 251 -9.12 11.41 -5.58
CA CYS A 251 -10.31 12.12 -5.15
C CYS A 251 -10.34 13.59 -5.61
N GLU A 252 -11.47 14.00 -6.17
CA GLU A 252 -11.74 15.38 -6.59
C GLU A 252 -11.75 16.39 -5.43
N ARG A 253 -12.00 15.95 -4.19
CA ARG A 253 -12.03 16.81 -2.99
C ARG A 253 -10.65 16.98 -2.33
N ARG A 254 -9.57 16.42 -2.90
CA ARG A 254 -8.23 16.41 -2.30
C ARG A 254 -7.65 17.81 -2.05
N ASN A 255 -7.99 18.79 -2.88
CA ASN A 255 -7.53 20.17 -2.67
C ASN A 255 -8.11 20.80 -1.39
N PHE A 256 -9.36 20.47 -1.03
CA PHE A 256 -9.97 20.92 0.23
C PHE A 256 -9.33 20.23 1.44
N PHE A 257 -8.99 18.94 1.32
CA PHE A 257 -8.22 18.23 2.36
C PHE A 257 -6.90 18.98 2.66
N LEU A 258 -6.13 19.31 1.62
CA LEU A 258 -4.84 20.02 1.77
C LEU A 258 -4.98 21.44 2.32
N SER A 259 -6.14 22.08 2.18
CA SER A 259 -6.44 23.38 2.78
C SER A 259 -6.95 23.28 4.22
N GLY A 260 -7.19 22.08 4.74
CA GLY A 260 -7.86 21.88 6.04
C GLY A 260 -9.35 22.21 6.02
N ASP A 261 -9.97 22.29 4.84
CA ASP A 261 -11.38 22.63 4.64
C ASP A 261 -12.23 21.35 4.68
N PHE A 262 -12.80 21.07 5.85
CA PHE A 262 -13.57 19.86 6.12
C PHE A 262 -15.04 20.16 6.41
N ALA A 263 -15.92 19.27 5.95
CA ALA A 263 -17.28 19.22 6.46
C ALA A 263 -17.27 18.75 7.92
N GLN A 264 -18.00 19.43 8.80
CA GLN A 264 -17.98 19.17 10.24
C GLN A 264 -18.96 18.07 10.66
N SER A 265 -20.07 17.93 9.94
CA SER A 265 -21.12 16.93 10.17
C SER A 265 -21.85 16.63 8.86
N PHE A 266 -22.64 15.56 8.83
CA PHE A 266 -23.66 15.41 7.79
C PHE A 266 -24.57 16.64 7.74
N ASP A 267 -25.03 16.99 6.54
CA ASP A 267 -25.80 18.20 6.21
C ASP A 267 -25.10 19.55 6.50
N ASP A 268 -23.79 19.56 6.77
CA ASP A 268 -23.00 20.79 6.80
C ASP A 268 -23.10 21.48 5.41
N PRO A 269 -23.47 22.78 5.34
CA PRO A 269 -23.51 23.53 4.08
C PRO A 269 -22.21 23.44 3.25
N ASN A 270 -21.06 23.28 3.91
CA ASN A 270 -19.77 23.12 3.26
C ASN A 270 -19.67 21.82 2.42
N MET A 271 -20.50 20.80 2.69
CA MET A 271 -20.56 19.59 1.86
C MET A 271 -21.02 19.91 0.43
N ALA A 272 -21.95 20.85 0.27
CA ALA A 272 -22.44 21.30 -1.04
C ALA A 272 -21.36 22.07 -1.81
N GLU A 273 -20.47 22.76 -1.10
CA GLU A 273 -19.28 23.43 -1.66
C GLU A 273 -18.13 22.45 -1.98
N GLY A 274 -18.32 21.14 -1.74
CA GLY A 274 -17.35 20.11 -2.07
C GLY A 274 -16.24 19.91 -1.04
N TYR A 275 -16.41 20.41 0.20
CA TYR A 275 -15.41 20.26 1.26
C TYR A 275 -15.09 18.79 1.54
N CYS A 276 -13.90 18.54 2.07
CA CYS A 276 -13.43 17.19 2.31
C CYS A 276 -14.25 16.50 3.42
N LEU A 277 -14.53 15.20 3.21
CA LEU A 277 -15.34 14.37 4.11
C LEU A 277 -14.52 13.62 5.17
N TYR A 278 -13.25 13.98 5.38
CA TYR A 278 -12.37 13.25 6.31
C TYR A 278 -12.87 13.33 7.77
N LYS A 279 -13.31 14.52 8.24
CA LYS A 279 -13.88 14.72 9.58
C LYS A 279 -15.16 13.91 9.85
N VAL A 280 -15.92 13.57 8.80
CA VAL A 280 -17.11 12.70 8.89
C VAL A 280 -16.78 11.23 8.54
N GLY A 281 -15.51 10.85 8.67
CA GLY A 281 -15.07 9.46 8.68
C GLY A 281 -14.60 8.86 7.36
N CYS A 282 -14.34 9.67 6.33
CA CYS A 282 -13.82 9.14 5.07
C CYS A 282 -12.49 8.38 5.24
N LYS A 283 -12.50 7.09 4.93
CA LYS A 283 -11.37 6.15 4.98
C LYS A 283 -10.57 6.06 3.68
N GLY A 284 -10.89 6.93 2.71
CA GLY A 284 -10.25 6.97 1.40
C GLY A 284 -8.71 7.00 1.40
N PRO A 285 -8.03 7.64 2.38
CA PRO A 285 -6.57 7.62 2.46
C PRO A 285 -5.95 6.23 2.62
N TYR A 286 -6.69 5.28 3.19
CA TYR A 286 -6.23 3.93 3.49
C TYR A 286 -6.89 2.88 2.59
N THR A 287 -7.65 3.32 1.58
CA THR A 287 -8.44 2.44 0.70
C THR A 287 -7.92 2.53 -0.71
N PHE A 288 -7.58 1.40 -1.32
CA PHE A 288 -7.11 1.28 -2.68
C PHE A 288 -8.25 0.81 -3.57
N ASN A 289 -8.66 1.67 -4.49
CA ASN A 289 -9.67 1.41 -5.50
C ASN A 289 -9.72 2.56 -6.50
N ASN A 290 -10.27 2.31 -7.69
CA ASN A 290 -10.40 3.30 -8.74
C ASN A 290 -11.78 3.98 -8.78
N CYS A 291 -12.58 3.90 -7.69
CA CYS A 291 -13.93 4.48 -7.60
C CYS A 291 -14.06 5.92 -8.14
N PRO A 292 -13.15 6.88 -7.84
CA PRO A 292 -13.27 8.24 -8.36
C PRO A 292 -13.09 8.32 -9.88
N LYS A 293 -12.32 7.38 -10.47
CA LYS A 293 -12.02 7.31 -11.90
C LYS A 293 -13.12 6.61 -12.69
N VAL A 294 -13.58 5.45 -12.22
CA VAL A 294 -14.57 4.64 -12.96
C VAL A 294 -16.01 4.95 -12.56
N LYS A 295 -16.23 5.43 -11.32
CA LYS A 295 -17.55 5.68 -10.73
C LYS A 295 -18.46 4.44 -10.79
N PHE A 296 -19.71 4.58 -10.39
CA PHE A 296 -20.73 3.53 -10.41
C PHE A 296 -21.92 3.95 -11.25
N ASN A 297 -22.65 2.95 -11.78
CA ASN A 297 -23.91 3.10 -12.52
C ASN A 297 -23.78 4.07 -13.71
N ALA A 298 -23.15 3.62 -14.80
CA ALA A 298 -22.91 4.45 -15.99
C ALA A 298 -22.14 5.76 -15.70
N LYS A 299 -21.14 5.68 -14.80
CA LYS A 299 -20.34 6.81 -14.30
C LYS A 299 -21.14 7.93 -13.61
N THR A 300 -22.35 7.64 -13.11
CA THR A 300 -23.23 8.63 -12.49
C THR A 300 -22.60 9.25 -11.23
N SER A 301 -22.17 8.41 -10.29
CA SER A 301 -21.63 8.89 -9.00
C SER A 301 -20.72 7.86 -8.34
N TRP A 302 -20.16 8.22 -7.20
CA TRP A 302 -19.45 7.35 -6.27
C TRP A 302 -19.63 7.90 -4.84
N PRO A 303 -19.34 7.14 -3.76
CA PRO A 303 -19.72 7.52 -2.39
C PRO A 303 -19.41 8.96 -1.98
N VAL A 304 -18.18 9.44 -2.21
CA VAL A 304 -17.75 10.79 -1.81
C VAL A 304 -18.40 11.87 -2.68
N GLN A 305 -18.63 11.61 -3.97
CA GLN A 305 -19.40 12.52 -4.82
C GLN A 305 -20.86 12.63 -4.32
N ALA A 306 -21.43 11.54 -3.82
CA ALA A 306 -22.76 11.51 -3.23
C ALA A 306 -22.85 12.08 -1.80
N GLY A 307 -21.73 12.51 -1.21
CA GLY A 307 -21.70 13.17 0.11
C GLY A 307 -21.36 12.27 1.29
N HIS A 308 -21.10 10.97 1.08
CA HIS A 308 -20.68 10.06 2.14
C HIS A 308 -19.19 9.70 2.04
N GLY A 309 -18.48 9.68 3.17
CA GLY A 309 -17.09 9.25 3.23
C GLY A 309 -16.90 7.82 2.69
N CYS A 310 -15.74 7.53 2.10
CA CYS A 310 -15.37 6.15 1.76
C CYS A 310 -15.31 5.32 3.05
N ILE A 311 -15.83 4.09 3.02
CA ILE A 311 -15.85 3.20 4.19
C ILE A 311 -14.72 2.15 4.19
N GLY A 312 -13.86 2.15 3.17
CA GLY A 312 -12.79 1.15 3.05
C GLY A 312 -13.21 -0.22 2.52
N CYS A 313 -14.34 -0.32 1.81
CA CYS A 313 -14.95 -1.61 1.49
C CYS A 313 -14.13 -2.56 0.60
N SER A 314 -13.00 -2.11 0.02
CA SER A 314 -12.07 -2.94 -0.76
C SER A 314 -10.80 -3.35 0.00
N GLU A 315 -10.69 -2.99 1.28
CA GLU A 315 -9.59 -3.41 2.15
C GLU A 315 -9.96 -4.65 2.98
N PRO A 316 -8.97 -5.48 3.35
CA PRO A 316 -9.19 -6.59 4.27
C PRO A 316 -9.77 -6.12 5.62
N ASN A 317 -10.70 -6.90 6.18
CA ASN A 317 -11.29 -6.68 7.51
C ASN A 317 -11.84 -5.28 7.76
N PHE A 318 -12.29 -4.57 6.72
CA PHE A 318 -12.69 -3.17 6.87
C PHE A 318 -13.83 -2.95 7.88
N TRP A 319 -14.69 -3.95 8.09
CA TRP A 319 -15.78 -3.91 9.07
C TRP A 319 -15.31 -3.75 10.52
N ASP A 320 -14.18 -4.37 10.87
CA ASP A 320 -13.63 -4.32 12.23
C ASP A 320 -12.50 -3.27 12.33
N ASN A 321 -11.59 -3.25 11.36
CA ASN A 321 -10.30 -2.57 11.49
C ASN A 321 -10.32 -1.07 11.21
N PHE A 322 -11.40 -0.52 10.66
CA PHE A 322 -11.50 0.91 10.34
C PHE A 322 -12.24 1.71 11.42
N GLY A 323 -12.50 1.10 12.57
CA GLY A 323 -13.21 1.70 13.68
C GLY A 323 -14.60 2.18 13.27
N LEU A 324 -15.12 3.18 13.98
CA LEU A 324 -16.39 3.81 13.62
C LEU A 324 -16.32 4.45 12.22
N ILE A 325 -17.17 3.98 11.30
CA ILE A 325 -17.15 4.35 9.88
C ILE A 325 -17.27 5.87 9.68
N GLU A 326 -18.12 6.54 10.45
CA GLU A 326 -18.43 7.97 10.32
C GLU A 326 -17.56 8.87 11.23
N LYS A 327 -16.46 8.33 11.77
CA LYS A 327 -15.47 9.06 12.56
C LYS A 327 -14.09 8.96 11.91
N PRO A 328 -13.22 9.98 12.05
CA PRO A 328 -11.81 9.83 11.71
C PRO A 328 -11.20 8.67 12.50
N LEU A 329 -10.09 8.10 12.01
CA LEU A 329 -9.37 7.10 12.80
C LEU A 329 -8.85 7.74 14.09
N GLY A 330 -8.94 6.99 15.18
CA GLY A 330 -8.41 7.37 16.47
C GLY A 330 -8.55 6.20 17.43
N ASN A 331 -7.65 6.08 18.40
CA ASN A 331 -7.58 4.92 19.29
C ASN A 331 -8.91 4.61 19.99
N GLU A 332 -9.68 5.65 20.34
CA GLU A 332 -11.01 5.54 20.96
C GLU A 332 -12.10 4.99 20.02
N ASN A 333 -11.88 5.01 18.70
CA ASN A 333 -12.87 4.62 17.71
C ASN A 333 -12.79 3.14 17.32
N PHE A 334 -11.83 2.38 17.85
CA PHE A 334 -11.72 0.94 17.62
C PHE A 334 -12.42 0.17 18.74
N THR A 335 -13.44 -0.61 18.38
CA THR A 335 -14.18 -1.48 19.31
C THR A 335 -13.69 -2.92 19.26
N THR A 336 -13.27 -3.36 18.08
CA THR A 336 -12.73 -4.68 17.80
C THR A 336 -11.60 -4.52 16.80
N PHE A 337 -10.62 -5.42 16.86
CA PHE A 337 -9.54 -5.44 15.90
C PHE A 337 -9.27 -6.88 15.44
N ASN A 338 -9.32 -7.09 14.13
CA ASN A 338 -9.19 -8.39 13.50
C ASN A 338 -7.82 -8.50 12.82
N ASN A 339 -6.97 -9.31 13.43
CA ASN A 339 -5.59 -9.52 12.98
C ASN A 339 -5.45 -10.42 11.73
N ARG A 340 -6.57 -10.96 11.19
CA ARG A 340 -6.52 -11.67 9.89
C ARG A 340 -6.04 -10.70 8.81
N PHE A 341 -5.26 -11.17 7.84
CA PHE A 341 -4.66 -10.35 6.79
C PHE A 341 -3.71 -9.22 7.24
N LEU A 342 -3.65 -8.88 8.52
CA LEU A 342 -2.72 -7.91 9.08
C LEU A 342 -1.36 -8.56 9.33
N LYS A 343 -0.60 -8.72 8.25
CA LYS A 343 0.77 -9.20 8.33
C LYS A 343 1.70 -8.03 8.66
N MET A 344 1.67 -7.56 9.90
CA MET A 344 2.71 -6.65 10.36
C MET A 344 4.06 -7.37 10.29
N LEU A 345 5.08 -6.69 9.77
CA LEU A 345 6.42 -7.23 9.76
C LEU A 345 6.88 -7.46 11.21
N ASP A 346 7.25 -8.70 11.51
CA ASP A 346 7.78 -9.09 12.81
C ASP A 346 9.25 -8.66 12.93
N VAL A 347 9.42 -7.39 13.33
CA VAL A 347 10.71 -6.75 13.54
C VAL A 347 11.39 -7.21 14.84
N SER A 348 10.70 -7.92 15.73
CA SER A 348 11.27 -8.43 16.98
C SER A 348 12.39 -9.46 16.72
N THR A 349 12.38 -10.06 15.53
CA THR A 349 13.34 -11.08 15.11
C THR A 349 14.59 -10.53 14.41
N LEU A 350 14.72 -9.21 14.25
CA LEU A 350 15.92 -8.56 13.71
C LEU A 350 17.12 -8.73 14.65
N THR A 351 18.31 -8.85 14.06
CA THR A 351 19.55 -9.05 14.83
C THR A 351 19.92 -7.78 15.58
N ARG A 352 20.13 -7.90 16.90
CA ARG A 352 20.58 -6.78 17.74
C ARG A 352 22.07 -6.87 18.03
N LEU A 353 22.77 -5.74 17.93
CA LEU A 353 24.18 -5.61 18.28
C LEU A 353 24.30 -5.04 19.69
N ASP A 354 25.11 -5.67 20.54
CA ASP A 354 25.39 -5.22 21.91
C ASP A 354 26.48 -4.14 21.97
N MET A 355 26.89 -3.60 20.82
CA MET A 355 27.93 -2.58 20.72
C MET A 355 27.47 -1.44 19.82
N ARG A 356 27.84 -0.23 20.23
CA ARG A 356 27.68 0.97 19.41
C ARG A 356 28.82 1.05 18.39
N LEU A 357 28.48 1.33 17.14
CA LEU A 357 29.44 1.55 16.08
C LEU A 357 29.74 3.04 15.90
N ASP A 358 31.01 3.30 15.64
CA ASP A 358 31.60 4.53 15.14
C ASP A 358 32.32 4.24 13.81
N GLU A 359 32.93 5.26 13.21
CA GLU A 359 33.62 5.14 11.93
C GLU A 359 34.71 4.04 11.94
N ALA A 360 35.52 4.00 12.99
CA ALA A 360 36.62 3.05 13.12
C ALA A 360 36.13 1.60 13.32
N SER A 361 35.16 1.40 14.21
CA SER A 361 34.58 0.08 14.46
C SER A 361 33.75 -0.43 13.28
N LEU A 362 33.11 0.45 12.50
CA LEU A 362 32.44 0.08 11.25
C LEU A 362 33.44 -0.38 10.19
N ALA A 363 34.55 0.34 10.02
CA ALA A 363 35.62 -0.05 9.09
C ALA A 363 36.22 -1.42 9.46
N ASN A 364 36.49 -1.63 10.76
CA ASN A 364 36.98 -2.91 11.27
C ASN A 364 35.98 -4.04 11.03
N LEU A 365 34.68 -3.80 11.25
CA LEU A 365 33.63 -4.80 11.02
C LEU A 365 33.52 -5.18 9.55
N ALA A 366 33.55 -4.19 8.64
CA ALA A 366 33.52 -4.40 7.20
C ALA A 366 34.73 -5.22 6.72
N GLN A 367 35.92 -4.95 7.28
CA GLN A 367 37.13 -5.71 6.98
C GLN A 367 37.08 -7.15 7.53
N GLU A 368 36.72 -7.33 8.80
CA GLU A 368 36.64 -8.65 9.45
C GLU A 368 35.66 -9.57 8.73
N LYS A 369 34.51 -9.03 8.31
CA LYS A 369 33.47 -9.78 7.60
C LYS A 369 33.64 -9.79 6.08
N SER A 370 34.67 -9.13 5.56
CA SER A 370 34.94 -8.98 4.11
C SER A 370 33.66 -8.61 3.33
N SER A 371 32.89 -7.66 3.85
CA SER A 371 31.55 -7.28 3.36
C SER A 371 31.35 -5.77 3.49
N LYS A 372 30.45 -5.20 2.69
CA LYS A 372 30.09 -3.77 2.81
C LYS A 372 29.07 -3.55 3.92
N TYR A 373 29.23 -2.48 4.66
CA TYR A 373 28.32 -2.05 5.71
C TYR A 373 27.90 -0.60 5.54
N ALA A 374 26.63 -0.32 5.80
CA ALA A 374 26.05 1.00 5.91
C ALA A 374 25.53 1.21 7.34
N LEU A 375 26.12 2.14 8.09
CA LEU A 375 25.67 2.55 9.41
C LEU A 375 24.83 3.82 9.29
N ILE A 376 23.62 3.80 9.83
CA ILE A 376 22.74 4.95 9.92
C ILE A 376 22.71 5.36 11.40
N ASP A 377 23.48 6.39 11.75
CA ASP A 377 23.56 6.89 13.12
C ASP A 377 22.46 7.93 13.35
N LEU A 378 21.37 7.49 13.99
CA LEU A 378 20.25 8.32 14.44
C LEU A 378 20.30 8.40 15.96
N SER A 379 21.45 8.74 16.52
CA SER A 379 21.60 8.90 17.97
C SER A 379 21.18 10.28 18.43
N MET A 380 20.42 10.35 19.51
CA MET A 380 19.99 11.61 20.12
C MET A 380 21.20 12.47 20.53
N GLY A 381 21.16 13.76 20.23
CA GLY A 381 22.25 14.70 20.54
C GLY A 381 23.42 14.64 19.56
N LYS A 382 23.29 13.92 18.44
CA LYS A 382 24.27 13.90 17.34
C LYS A 382 23.60 14.27 16.03
N ASP A 383 24.38 14.85 15.13
CA ASP A 383 23.97 15.04 13.75
C ASP A 383 23.76 13.69 13.08
N ALA A 384 22.59 13.50 12.48
CA ALA A 384 22.27 12.28 11.76
C ALA A 384 23.18 12.14 10.53
N ALA A 385 23.74 10.94 10.36
CA ALA A 385 24.65 10.64 9.27
C ALA A 385 24.54 9.18 8.82
N VAL A 386 24.87 8.95 7.56
CA VAL A 386 25.07 7.61 6.99
C VAL A 386 26.56 7.43 6.75
N TYR A 387 27.12 6.33 7.25
CA TYR A 387 28.51 5.94 7.04
C TYR A 387 28.53 4.67 6.19
N ILE A 388 29.32 4.65 5.11
CA ILE A 388 29.46 3.49 4.22
C ILE A 388 30.91 3.02 4.26
N ALA A 389 31.12 1.75 4.61
CA ALA A 389 32.42 1.10 4.65
C ALA A 389 32.42 -0.16 3.77
N GLY A 390 33.52 -0.47 3.10
CA GLY A 390 33.65 -1.67 2.27
C GLY A 390 35.07 -2.21 2.22
N ALA A 391 35.21 -3.51 2.00
CA ALA A 391 36.49 -4.13 1.70
C ALA A 391 36.81 -3.93 0.20
N GLU A 392 37.93 -3.30 -0.16
CA GLU A 392 38.43 -3.35 -1.53
C GLU A 392 38.85 -4.79 -1.88
N SER A 393 38.43 -5.28 -3.05
CA SER A 393 38.97 -6.52 -3.62
C SER A 393 40.34 -6.24 -4.24
N SER A 394 41.41 -6.71 -3.60
CA SER A 394 42.67 -6.91 -4.29
C SER A 394 42.45 -7.95 -5.40
N VAL A 395 42.62 -7.60 -6.68
CA VAL A 395 43.38 -8.31 -7.73
C VAL A 395 43.19 -7.57 -9.06
N ASP A 396 44.27 -6.98 -9.57
CA ASP A 396 44.69 -7.25 -10.95
C ASP A 396 46.21 -7.41 -10.94
N SER A 397 46.65 -8.67 -10.94
CA SER A 397 48.05 -9.06 -11.00
C SER A 397 48.56 -8.94 -12.43
N SER A 398 49.29 -7.86 -12.73
CA SER A 398 50.28 -7.88 -13.80
C SER A 398 51.43 -6.91 -13.50
N GLY A 399 52.64 -7.44 -13.35
CA GLY A 399 53.87 -6.65 -13.25
C GLY A 399 54.76 -7.05 -12.08
N ALA A 400 55.89 -7.69 -12.39
CA ALA A 400 56.93 -8.09 -11.46
C ALA A 400 57.86 -6.92 -11.05
N ASP A 401 58.59 -7.18 -9.96
CA ASP A 401 59.85 -6.58 -9.48
C ASP A 401 59.85 -5.19 -8.80
N SER A 402 60.07 -5.20 -7.48
CA SER A 402 61.33 -4.80 -6.80
C SER A 402 61.11 -4.08 -5.45
N ASP A 403 61.98 -4.41 -4.50
CA ASP A 403 62.04 -3.95 -3.12
C ASP A 403 61.97 -2.41 -2.93
N ALA A 404 61.10 -1.94 -2.01
CA ALA A 404 61.38 -0.82 -1.09
C ALA A 404 60.21 -0.58 -0.11
N ASN A 405 60.57 -0.48 1.18
CA ASN A 405 59.87 0.15 2.30
C ASN A 405 58.42 -0.25 2.63
N ALA A 406 58.31 -0.92 3.78
CA ALA A 406 57.15 -0.81 4.66
C ALA A 406 56.94 0.66 5.08
N ASP A 407 55.89 1.29 4.58
CA ASP A 407 55.20 2.42 5.20
C ASP A 407 53.82 2.61 4.55
N SER A 408 52.77 2.50 5.38
CA SER A 408 51.36 2.92 5.20
C SER A 408 50.66 2.60 3.86
N VAL A 409 49.91 1.50 3.81
CA VAL A 409 48.79 1.34 2.88
C VAL A 409 47.54 1.96 3.51
N ASP A 410 47.17 3.16 3.06
CA ASP A 410 45.91 3.85 3.41
C ASP A 410 44.72 3.05 2.84
N SER A 411 43.98 2.34 3.69
CA SER A 411 42.99 1.33 3.25
C SER A 411 41.68 1.31 4.08
N SER A 412 41.22 2.46 4.58
CA SER A 412 40.01 2.55 5.42
C SER A 412 39.12 3.76 5.14
N ALA A 413 38.87 4.12 3.88
CA ALA A 413 38.01 5.27 3.57
C ALA A 413 36.53 4.93 3.85
N VAL A 414 36.04 5.32 5.03
CA VAL A 414 34.60 5.34 5.33
C VAL A 414 34.00 6.59 4.70
N GLU A 415 33.05 6.41 3.80
CA GLU A 415 32.30 7.54 3.25
C GLU A 415 31.27 8.01 4.27
N LYS A 416 31.33 9.28 4.67
CA LYS A 416 30.33 9.93 5.53
C LYS A 416 29.41 10.83 4.72
N LEU A 417 28.11 10.58 4.82
CA LEU A 417 27.04 11.40 4.27
C LEU A 417 26.26 12.04 5.41
N SER A 418 26.30 13.36 5.53
CA SER A 418 25.64 14.08 6.63
C SER A 418 24.23 14.52 6.23
N LEU A 419 23.28 14.45 7.17
CA LEU A 419 21.95 15.03 6.97
C LEU A 419 22.06 16.56 6.88
N ALA A 420 21.43 17.16 5.88
CA ALA A 420 21.27 18.60 5.78
C ALA A 420 20.47 19.13 6.99
N PRO A 421 20.83 20.30 7.54
CA PRO A 421 20.07 20.88 8.63
C PRO A 421 18.60 21.09 8.27
N LEU A 422 17.72 20.83 9.23
CA LEU A 422 16.27 21.01 9.15
C LEU A 422 15.86 22.13 10.10
N GLU A 423 14.81 22.87 9.74
CA GLU A 423 14.18 23.83 10.65
C GLU A 423 13.57 23.08 11.83
N ILE A 424 13.99 23.46 13.04
CA ILE A 424 13.54 22.87 14.31
C ILE A 424 12.81 23.89 15.20
N ASN A 425 12.64 25.14 14.77
CA ASN A 425 11.77 26.07 15.46
C ASN A 425 10.32 25.94 14.93
N PRO A 426 9.36 25.42 15.72
CA PRO A 426 7.99 25.24 15.26
C PRO A 426 7.30 26.56 14.91
N ARG A 427 7.71 27.69 15.51
CA ARG A 427 7.18 29.02 15.14
C ARG A 427 7.60 29.40 13.72
N ALA A 428 8.89 29.28 13.41
CA ALA A 428 9.42 29.54 12.08
C ALA A 428 8.81 28.60 11.02
N VAL A 429 8.59 27.32 11.36
CA VAL A 429 7.90 26.37 10.47
C VAL A 429 6.48 26.83 10.11
N LEU A 430 5.70 27.31 11.09
CA LEU A 430 4.34 27.80 10.85
C LEU A 430 4.33 29.11 10.05
N ASP A 431 5.22 30.05 10.36
CA ASP A 431 5.33 31.32 9.63
C ASP A 431 5.71 31.09 8.14
N ALA A 432 6.60 30.11 7.88
CA ALA A 432 6.95 29.69 6.53
C ALA A 432 5.76 29.01 5.81
N LEU A 433 4.95 28.21 6.51
CA LEU A 433 3.74 27.59 5.96
C LEU A 433 2.69 28.65 5.55
N GLU A 434 2.43 29.62 6.43
CA GLU A 434 1.44 30.68 6.21
C GLU A 434 1.78 31.52 4.96
N SER A 435 3.05 31.82 4.75
CA SER A 435 3.51 32.71 3.68
C SER A 435 3.68 32.02 2.31
N LYS A 436 3.74 30.69 2.26
CA LYS A 436 4.12 29.94 1.05
C LYS A 436 3.11 29.99 -0.10
N SER A 437 1.81 29.91 0.19
CA SER A 437 0.75 29.88 -0.84
C SER A 437 -0.63 30.18 -0.26
N LYS A 438 -1.63 30.47 -1.11
CA LYS A 438 -3.03 30.64 -0.67
C LYS A 438 -3.58 29.38 0.04
N GLN A 439 -3.23 28.19 -0.47
CA GLN A 439 -3.69 26.92 0.10
C GLN A 439 -3.08 26.67 1.48
N THR A 440 -1.77 26.88 1.63
CA THR A 440 -1.08 26.67 2.91
C THR A 440 -1.44 27.74 3.95
N LYS A 441 -1.70 28.98 3.51
CA LYS A 441 -2.29 30.01 4.35
C LYS A 441 -3.65 29.57 4.90
N ARG A 442 -4.51 29.03 4.03
CA ARG A 442 -5.82 28.52 4.43
C ARG A 442 -5.69 27.36 5.44
N LEU A 443 -4.75 26.45 5.21
CA LEU A 443 -4.44 25.38 6.15
C LEU A 443 -3.96 25.91 7.51
N TYR A 444 -3.11 26.94 7.52
CA TYR A 444 -2.68 27.61 8.75
C TYR A 444 -3.85 28.26 9.51
N GLU A 445 -4.77 28.94 8.81
CA GLU A 445 -5.98 29.50 9.42
C GLU A 445 -6.86 28.41 10.07
N ASN A 446 -7.04 27.28 9.39
CA ASN A 446 -7.80 26.14 9.91
C ASN A 446 -7.06 25.47 11.08
N TYR A 447 -5.73 25.33 11.02
CA TYR A 447 -4.89 24.89 12.12
C TYR A 447 -5.06 25.78 13.36
N ALA A 448 -4.98 27.11 13.18
CA ALA A 448 -5.13 28.09 14.26
C ALA A 448 -6.50 28.02 14.94
N LYS A 449 -7.54 27.66 14.19
CA LYS A 449 -8.89 27.49 14.72
C LYS A 449 -9.03 26.20 15.55
N GLU A 450 -8.50 25.08 15.06
CA GLU A 450 -8.71 23.76 15.64
C GLU A 450 -7.71 23.44 16.77
N LEU A 451 -6.48 23.96 16.70
CA LEU A 451 -5.37 23.65 17.60
C LEU A 451 -4.89 24.91 18.34
N LYS A 452 -5.83 25.66 18.91
CA LYS A 452 -5.56 26.94 19.59
C LYS A 452 -4.51 26.84 20.69
N SER A 453 -4.61 25.83 21.55
CA SER A 453 -3.67 25.64 22.67
C SER A 453 -2.24 25.38 22.19
N ALA A 454 -2.09 24.55 21.15
CA ALA A 454 -0.79 24.30 20.54
C ALA A 454 -0.22 25.59 19.94
N LEU A 455 -1.02 26.32 19.16
CA LEU A 455 -0.61 27.60 18.57
C LEU A 455 -0.23 28.65 19.62
N GLU A 456 -1.00 28.78 20.71
CA GLU A 456 -0.71 29.71 21.81
C GLU A 456 0.66 29.41 22.44
N SER A 457 0.96 28.13 22.69
CA SER A 457 2.26 27.72 23.25
C SER A 457 3.44 27.89 22.28
N ILE A 458 3.21 27.70 20.97
CA ILE A 458 4.24 27.95 19.94
C ILE A 458 4.44 29.46 19.76
N GLY A 459 3.38 30.25 19.90
CA GLY A 459 3.40 31.70 19.75
C GLY A 459 4.23 32.44 20.78
N SER A 460 4.56 31.81 21.93
CA SER A 460 5.50 32.38 22.91
C SER A 460 6.97 32.19 22.52
N LEU A 461 7.25 31.34 21.53
CA LEU A 461 8.60 31.18 21.00
C LEU A 461 8.97 32.37 20.13
N ASP A 462 10.26 32.68 20.12
CA ASP A 462 10.83 33.59 19.15
C ASP A 462 10.71 33.02 17.71
N SER A 463 10.66 33.90 16.71
CA SER A 463 10.51 33.55 15.30
C SER A 463 11.84 33.31 14.56
N GLU A 464 12.99 33.44 15.23
CA GLU A 464 14.30 33.19 14.63
C GLU A 464 14.42 31.72 14.19
N SER A 465 14.90 31.54 12.96
CA SER A 465 15.14 30.22 12.39
C SER A 465 16.21 29.49 13.20
N VAL A 466 15.93 28.25 13.58
CA VAL A 466 16.91 27.39 14.26
C VAL A 466 17.04 26.11 13.44
N GLN A 467 18.24 25.85 12.93
CA GLN A 467 18.50 24.70 12.07
C GLN A 467 19.32 23.65 12.82
N SER A 468 19.02 22.37 12.62
CA SER A 468 19.79 21.26 13.19
C SER A 468 19.72 20.02 12.31
N SER A 469 20.80 19.24 12.28
CA SER A 469 20.84 17.93 11.65
C SER A 469 20.49 16.79 12.62
N ASP A 470 20.10 17.10 13.86
CA ASP A 470 19.60 16.12 14.83
C ASP A 470 18.14 15.75 14.52
N ILE A 471 17.93 14.48 14.17
CA ILE A 471 16.60 13.96 13.81
C ILE A 471 15.61 13.99 14.98
N TYR A 472 16.06 13.92 16.23
CA TYR A 472 15.17 14.03 17.39
C TYR A 472 14.70 15.47 17.56
N ALA A 473 15.55 16.46 17.33
CA ALA A 473 15.11 17.85 17.35
C ALA A 473 14.05 18.11 16.27
N PHE A 474 14.20 17.52 15.10
CA PHE A 474 13.18 17.53 14.05
C PHE A 474 11.86 16.88 14.51
N LEU A 475 11.90 15.66 15.04
CA LEU A 475 10.70 14.96 15.54
C LEU A 475 10.03 15.72 16.69
N GLY A 476 10.81 16.32 17.59
CA GLY A 476 10.33 17.17 18.67
C GLY A 476 9.64 18.43 18.18
N CYS A 477 10.20 19.09 17.17
CA CYS A 477 9.56 20.22 16.48
C CYS A 477 8.21 19.80 15.88
N TRP A 478 8.16 18.66 15.22
CA TRP A 478 6.92 18.15 14.62
C TRP A 478 5.89 17.75 15.68
N TYR A 479 6.32 17.19 16.80
CA TYR A 479 5.44 16.92 17.95
C TYR A 479 4.88 18.21 18.55
N ALA A 480 5.70 19.25 18.68
CA ALA A 480 5.27 20.56 19.16
C ALA A 480 4.19 21.18 18.26
N LEU A 481 4.26 20.98 16.94
CA LEU A 481 3.21 21.41 16.00
C LEU A 481 1.87 20.68 16.22
N LEU A 482 1.86 19.51 16.86
CA LEU A 482 0.64 18.74 17.11
C LEU A 482 0.02 19.05 18.47
N GLU A 483 0.87 19.17 19.49
CA GLU A 483 0.45 19.18 20.91
C GLU A 483 0.91 20.41 21.68
N GLY A 484 1.71 21.28 21.06
CA GLY A 484 2.32 22.44 21.69
C GLY A 484 3.59 22.12 22.47
N THR A 485 4.12 23.13 23.15
CA THR A 485 5.40 23.07 23.89
C THR A 485 5.24 23.19 25.41
N SER A 486 4.01 23.24 25.93
CA SER A 486 3.69 23.50 27.34
C SER A 486 4.37 22.55 28.32
N GLU A 487 4.69 21.33 27.89
CA GLU A 487 5.37 20.31 28.69
C GLU A 487 6.89 20.49 28.78
N VAL A 488 7.47 21.42 28.01
CA VAL A 488 8.87 21.83 28.10
C VAL A 488 8.91 23.17 28.81
N ALA A 489 8.96 23.14 30.13
CA ALA A 489 9.16 24.34 30.93
C ALA A 489 10.47 25.03 30.50
N GLY A 490 10.37 26.22 29.89
CA GLY A 490 11.52 27.09 29.66
C GLY A 490 12.15 27.06 28.27
N ALA A 491 11.35 27.16 27.21
CA ALA A 491 11.83 27.71 25.93
C ALA A 491 11.87 29.26 25.94
N ASP A 492 11.95 29.85 27.14
CA ASP A 492 11.97 31.29 27.41
C ASP A 492 13.18 31.60 28.32
N LYS A 493 13.67 32.85 28.27
CA LYS A 493 14.95 33.37 28.80
C LYS A 493 15.26 33.11 30.29
N ALA A 494 14.39 32.44 31.03
CA ALA A 494 14.50 32.19 32.47
C ALA A 494 15.25 30.91 32.86
N THR A 495 15.39 29.91 31.97
CA THR A 495 15.99 28.59 32.28
C THR A 495 17.30 28.28 31.54
N GLY A 496 17.61 28.99 30.45
CA GLY A 496 18.85 28.84 29.68
C GLY A 496 18.93 27.64 28.72
N ALA A 497 17.83 26.89 28.53
CA ALA A 497 17.78 25.76 27.58
C ALA A 497 17.62 26.27 26.13
N THR A 498 18.37 25.69 25.19
CA THR A 498 18.27 26.06 23.76
C THR A 498 17.03 25.43 23.11
N THR A 499 16.53 26.02 22.01
CA THR A 499 15.46 25.41 21.18
C THR A 499 15.78 23.96 20.81
N LEU A 500 17.05 23.66 20.53
CA LEU A 500 17.55 22.32 20.26
C LEU A 500 17.26 21.34 21.41
N GLU A 501 17.68 21.68 22.64
CA GLU A 501 17.46 20.85 23.82
C GLU A 501 15.97 20.66 24.14
N ALA A 502 15.17 21.71 23.93
CA ALA A 502 13.73 21.65 24.13
C ALA A 502 13.06 20.65 23.18
N MET A 503 13.40 20.71 21.89
CA MET A 503 12.82 19.79 20.90
C MET A 503 13.32 18.36 21.10
N GLN A 504 14.60 18.17 21.40
CA GLN A 504 15.15 16.86 21.75
C GLN A 504 14.34 16.17 22.87
N LYS A 505 13.93 16.91 23.92
CA LYS A 505 13.10 16.36 25.02
C LYS A 505 11.68 15.96 24.60
N LEU A 506 11.14 16.51 23.52
CA LEU A 506 9.80 16.18 23.01
C LEU A 506 9.81 14.93 22.12
N ALA A 507 10.90 14.66 21.42
CA ALA A 507 10.99 13.57 20.46
C ALA A 507 10.60 12.18 21.00
N PRO A 508 11.00 11.77 22.22
CA PRO A 508 10.57 10.48 22.78
C PRO A 508 9.05 10.34 22.92
N LYS A 509 8.32 11.45 23.12
CA LYS A 509 6.86 11.45 23.24
C LYS A 509 6.19 11.13 21.91
N MET A 510 6.70 11.67 20.80
CA MET A 510 6.23 11.32 19.46
C MET A 510 6.43 9.83 19.19
N ILE A 511 7.62 9.30 19.51
CA ILE A 511 7.93 7.88 19.32
C ILE A 511 7.03 6.99 20.19
N ALA A 512 6.80 7.35 21.45
CA ALA A 512 5.90 6.63 22.33
C ALA A 512 4.47 6.60 21.78
N ARG A 513 3.89 7.76 21.42
CA ARG A 513 2.55 7.84 20.85
C ARG A 513 2.42 7.10 19.52
N ALA A 514 3.46 7.12 18.68
CA ALA A 514 3.48 6.35 17.45
C ALA A 514 3.31 4.84 17.73
N ASN A 515 4.02 4.29 18.72
CA ASN A 515 3.92 2.87 19.09
C ASN A 515 2.58 2.50 19.76
N GLU A 516 1.85 3.48 20.29
CA GLU A 516 0.55 3.28 20.95
C GLU A 516 -0.65 3.40 19.99
N PHE A 517 -0.44 3.75 18.72
CA PHE A 517 -1.54 3.82 17.75
C PHE A 517 -2.04 2.42 17.38
N ALA A 518 -3.35 2.21 17.52
CA ALA A 518 -3.97 0.89 17.35
C ALA A 518 -4.05 0.46 15.88
N TYR A 519 -4.20 1.41 14.95
CA TYR A 519 -4.34 1.10 13.54
C TYR A 519 -2.96 0.91 12.87
N PRO A 520 -2.74 -0.19 12.13
CA PRO A 520 -1.41 -0.62 11.71
C PRO A 520 -0.95 0.00 10.40
N HIS A 521 -1.73 0.90 9.81
CA HIS A 521 -1.39 1.55 8.54
C HIS A 521 -1.20 3.05 8.74
N GLN A 522 -0.20 3.58 8.06
CA GLN A 522 0.08 5.01 8.10
C GLN A 522 -0.90 5.82 7.27
N SER A 523 -1.07 7.08 7.67
CA SER A 523 -1.60 8.14 6.83
C SER A 523 -0.45 8.72 6.00
N PRO A 524 -0.39 8.53 4.66
CA PRO A 524 0.80 8.90 3.89
C PRO A 524 1.10 10.41 3.96
N LEU A 525 2.33 10.78 4.34
CA LEU A 525 2.77 12.19 4.43
C LEU A 525 3.66 12.56 3.23
N GLY A 526 4.51 11.64 2.78
CA GLY A 526 5.36 11.77 1.60
C GLY A 526 6.76 12.30 1.89
N PHE A 527 7.40 11.83 2.96
CA PHE A 527 8.84 12.05 3.16
C PHE A 527 9.68 11.39 2.06
N LYS A 528 10.78 12.06 1.69
CA LYS A 528 11.76 11.51 0.73
C LYS A 528 13.16 11.96 1.09
N LEU A 529 14.15 11.07 0.97
CA LEU A 529 15.55 11.44 1.08
C LEU A 529 16.16 11.61 -0.33
N LYS A 530 16.93 12.68 -0.49
CA LYS A 530 17.68 12.98 -1.72
C LYS A 530 19.14 13.19 -1.36
N GLN A 531 20.05 12.58 -2.09
CA GLN A 531 21.49 12.80 -1.91
C GLN A 531 22.00 13.79 -2.96
N SER A 532 22.86 14.72 -2.52
CA SER A 532 23.64 15.60 -3.37
C SER A 532 25.05 15.67 -2.79
N ALA A 533 26.04 15.12 -3.50
CA ALA A 533 27.39 14.95 -3.01
C ALA A 533 27.41 14.24 -1.63
N GLN A 534 28.04 14.84 -0.63
CA GLN A 534 28.18 14.30 0.73
C GLN A 534 27.02 14.68 1.68
N THR A 535 25.93 15.21 1.13
CA THR A 535 24.77 15.68 1.90
C THR A 535 23.52 14.90 1.53
N ILE A 536 22.77 14.46 2.54
CA ILE A 536 21.43 13.87 2.40
C ILE A 536 20.40 14.91 2.85
N THR A 537 19.37 15.17 2.06
CA THR A 537 18.28 16.09 2.39
C THR A 537 16.99 15.32 2.60
N LEU A 538 16.35 15.50 3.76
CA LEU A 538 14.98 15.06 4.02
C LEU A 538 13.99 16.09 3.46
N ASP A 539 13.34 15.74 2.36
CA ASP A 539 12.30 16.54 1.73
C ASP A 539 10.97 16.35 2.48
N THR A 540 10.57 17.38 3.21
CA THR A 540 9.32 17.43 4.00
C THR A 540 8.26 18.33 3.37
N THR A 541 8.49 18.79 2.13
CA THR A 541 7.72 19.87 1.48
C THR A 541 6.22 19.62 1.44
N LYS A 542 5.81 18.38 1.17
CA LYS A 542 4.39 17.94 1.15
C LYS A 542 3.94 17.40 2.50
N ALA A 543 4.86 16.76 3.21
CA ALA A 543 4.58 16.07 4.46
C ALA A 543 4.06 16.99 5.55
N LEU A 544 4.59 18.22 5.65
CA LEU A 544 4.10 19.18 6.66
C LEU A 544 2.62 19.53 6.44
N SER A 545 2.23 19.84 5.20
CA SER A 545 0.83 20.16 4.87
C SER A 545 -0.09 18.95 5.06
N ASN A 546 0.36 17.75 4.68
CA ASN A 546 -0.40 16.52 4.91
C ASN A 546 -0.58 16.23 6.40
N MET A 547 0.49 16.32 7.19
CA MET A 547 0.47 16.09 8.63
C MET A 547 -0.56 17.00 9.32
N LEU A 548 -0.49 18.31 9.04
CA LEU A 548 -1.43 19.27 9.61
C LEU A 548 -2.86 19.06 9.07
N ALA A 549 -3.03 18.75 7.79
CA ALA A 549 -4.34 18.45 7.21
C ALA A 549 -5.00 17.23 7.88
N TYR A 550 -4.26 16.14 8.13
CA TYR A 550 -4.79 15.00 8.87
C TYR A 550 -5.19 15.37 10.30
N ARG A 551 -4.33 16.11 11.01
CA ARG A 551 -4.60 16.55 12.39
C ARG A 551 -5.82 17.46 12.48
N VAL A 552 -5.90 18.48 11.61
CA VAL A 552 -7.07 19.38 11.46
C VAL A 552 -8.30 18.60 11.04
N GLY A 553 -8.13 17.56 10.22
CA GLY A 553 -9.17 16.64 9.79
C GLY A 553 -9.69 15.70 10.90
N GLY A 554 -9.11 15.76 12.10
CA GLY A 554 -9.56 14.98 13.25
C GLY A 554 -8.88 13.62 13.39
N LEU A 555 -7.82 13.32 12.63
CA LEU A 555 -6.92 12.23 13.02
C LEU A 555 -6.32 12.57 14.37
N ASP A 556 -6.37 11.63 15.30
CA ASP A 556 -5.77 11.84 16.61
C ASP A 556 -4.24 11.98 16.52
N ALA A 557 -3.63 12.48 17.59
CA ALA A 557 -2.19 12.68 17.61
C ALA A 557 -1.40 11.36 17.52
N TYR A 558 -1.97 10.24 17.96
CA TYR A 558 -1.35 8.92 17.86
C TYR A 558 -1.16 8.53 16.39
N GLY A 559 -2.21 8.64 15.56
CA GLY A 559 -2.15 8.32 14.14
C GLY A 559 -1.22 9.24 13.35
N VAL A 560 -1.18 10.53 13.70
CA VAL A 560 -0.23 11.47 13.08
C VAL A 560 1.21 11.12 13.48
N CYS A 561 1.48 10.86 14.77
CA CYS A 561 2.81 10.45 15.24
C CYS A 561 3.26 9.14 14.61
N PHE A 562 2.36 8.14 14.51
CA PHE A 562 2.61 6.88 13.82
C PHE A 562 3.06 7.15 12.39
N SER A 563 2.33 7.99 11.66
CA SER A 563 2.62 8.30 10.27
C SER A 563 3.96 9.01 10.10
N VAL A 564 4.31 9.97 10.96
CA VAL A 564 5.62 10.66 10.91
C VAL A 564 6.77 9.69 11.13
N VAL A 565 6.67 8.82 12.14
CA VAL A 565 7.72 7.84 12.47
C VAL A 565 7.84 6.77 11.40
N TYR A 566 6.71 6.29 10.85
CA TYR A 566 6.69 5.29 9.79
C TYR A 566 7.26 5.86 8.49
N ASP A 567 6.77 7.00 7.99
CA ASP A 567 7.25 7.61 6.73
C ASP A 567 8.74 7.99 6.81
N LEU A 568 9.24 8.34 8.00
CA LEU A 568 10.68 8.59 8.19
C LEU A 568 11.47 7.29 7.99
N GLY A 569 11.00 6.20 8.58
CA GLY A 569 11.56 4.87 8.36
C GLY A 569 11.50 4.49 6.88
N GLU A 570 10.34 4.66 6.23
CA GLU A 570 10.14 4.34 4.81
C GLU A 570 11.07 5.14 3.91
N ALA A 571 11.21 6.46 4.12
CA ALA A 571 12.13 7.29 3.36
C ALA A 571 13.61 6.85 3.51
N ILE A 572 14.02 6.45 4.72
CA ILE A 572 15.36 5.86 4.98
C ILE A 572 15.48 4.51 4.27
N GLY A 573 14.47 3.66 4.36
CA GLY A 573 14.40 2.38 3.67
C GLY A 573 14.56 2.55 2.16
N GLU A 574 13.77 3.42 1.53
CA GLU A 574 13.86 3.69 0.08
C GLU A 574 15.24 4.21 -0.32
N TYR A 575 15.82 5.10 0.49
CA TYR A 575 17.17 5.62 0.27
C TYR A 575 18.23 4.52 0.30
N LEU A 576 18.19 3.67 1.32
CA LEU A 576 19.13 2.56 1.46
C LEU A 576 18.93 1.52 0.34
N ALA A 577 17.71 1.30 -0.12
CA ALA A 577 17.40 0.34 -1.18
C ALA A 577 18.02 0.78 -2.51
N LYS A 578 18.11 2.09 -2.71
CA LYS A 578 18.69 2.70 -3.90
C LYS A 578 20.21 2.85 -3.82
N ASN A 579 20.77 3.22 -2.66
CA ASN A 579 22.16 3.66 -2.53
C ASN A 579 23.05 2.69 -1.73
N ALA A 580 22.49 1.71 -1.04
CA ALA A 580 23.19 0.74 -0.19
C ALA A 580 22.59 -0.68 -0.31
N ALA A 581 22.15 -1.05 -1.52
CA ALA A 581 21.47 -2.33 -1.78
C ALA A 581 22.37 -3.56 -1.51
N ASP A 582 23.67 -3.41 -1.72
CA ASP A 582 24.70 -4.44 -1.55
C ASP A 582 25.34 -4.42 -0.15
N CYS A 583 24.88 -3.54 0.75
CA CYS A 583 25.41 -3.38 2.10
C CYS A 583 24.58 -4.17 3.12
N ALA A 584 25.26 -4.67 4.15
CA ALA A 584 24.66 -4.92 5.45
C ALA A 584 24.33 -3.58 6.12
N ILE A 585 23.14 -3.45 6.70
CA ILE A 585 22.60 -2.20 7.23
C ILE A 585 22.61 -2.27 8.75
N VAL A 586 23.19 -1.27 9.41
CA VAL A 586 23.14 -1.10 10.86
C VAL A 586 22.35 0.17 11.19
N LEU A 587 21.19 0.01 11.81
CA LEU A 587 20.39 1.13 12.32
C LEU A 587 20.79 1.39 13.77
N GLN A 588 21.32 2.57 14.06
CA GLN A 588 21.81 2.91 15.38
C GLN A 588 21.02 4.05 16.03
N GLY A 589 20.69 3.89 17.32
CA GLY A 589 20.04 4.90 18.15
C GLY A 589 18.64 4.51 18.63
N GLU A 590 18.05 5.32 19.51
CA GLU A 590 16.78 5.02 20.18
C GLU A 590 15.59 4.84 19.19
N LEU A 591 15.63 5.47 18.01
CA LEU A 591 14.61 5.27 16.97
C LEU A 591 14.57 3.83 16.48
N ALA A 592 15.71 3.13 16.49
CA ALA A 592 15.79 1.74 16.11
C ALA A 592 15.14 0.79 17.15
N LYS A 593 14.67 1.29 18.30
CA LYS A 593 13.80 0.55 19.24
C LYS A 593 12.32 0.63 18.88
N SER A 594 11.93 1.58 18.03
CA SER A 594 10.53 1.77 17.62
C SER A 594 10.15 0.76 16.55
N GLU A 595 9.16 -0.09 16.83
CA GLU A 595 8.69 -1.07 15.83
C GLU A 595 8.08 -0.37 14.62
N VAL A 596 7.40 0.76 14.83
CA VAL A 596 6.81 1.57 13.75
C VAL A 596 7.89 2.06 12.78
N PHE A 597 9.00 2.57 13.32
CA PHE A 597 10.14 3.02 12.52
C PHE A 597 10.76 1.88 11.73
N LEU A 598 11.05 0.76 12.39
CA LEU A 598 11.66 -0.42 11.76
C LEU A 598 10.76 -0.99 10.66
N ARG A 599 9.44 -1.04 10.87
CA ARG A 599 8.47 -1.47 9.85
C ARG A 599 8.52 -0.54 8.63
N GLY A 600 8.59 0.77 8.84
CA GLY A 600 8.81 1.74 7.77
C GLY A 600 10.09 1.43 6.99
N VAL A 601 11.23 1.25 7.66
CA VAL A 601 12.52 0.93 7.01
C VAL A 601 12.43 -0.32 6.15
N LEU A 602 11.87 -1.40 6.70
CA LEU A 602 11.70 -2.65 5.94
C LEU A 602 10.76 -2.47 4.74
N LYS A 603 9.67 -1.71 4.90
CA LYS A 603 8.74 -1.43 3.78
C LYS A 603 9.44 -0.65 2.66
N GLY A 604 10.21 0.38 3.01
CA GLY A 604 11.00 1.16 2.04
C GLY A 604 12.08 0.33 1.33
N GLN A 605 12.57 -0.73 1.96
CA GLN A 605 13.46 -1.73 1.34
C GLN A 605 12.73 -2.70 0.38
N GLY A 606 11.40 -2.64 0.29
CA GLY A 606 10.59 -3.62 -0.46
C GLY A 606 10.50 -4.99 0.24
N ILE A 607 10.72 -5.05 1.55
CA ILE A 607 10.72 -6.31 2.31
C ILE A 607 9.29 -6.61 2.78
N ALA A 608 8.71 -7.70 2.27
CA ALA A 608 7.37 -8.18 2.65
C ALA A 608 7.37 -9.21 3.80
N ARG A 609 8.53 -9.74 4.19
CA ARG A 609 8.69 -10.67 5.32
C ARG A 609 10.12 -10.64 5.85
N VAL A 610 10.28 -10.67 7.18
CA VAL A 610 11.58 -10.91 7.82
C VAL A 610 11.90 -12.41 7.73
N ASN A 611 12.91 -12.74 6.91
CA ASN A 611 13.45 -14.09 6.74
C ASN A 611 14.93 -14.12 7.19
N ASP A 612 15.61 -15.26 7.07
CA ASP A 612 17.00 -15.38 7.53
C ASP A 612 17.98 -14.50 6.72
N GLU A 613 17.67 -14.22 5.46
CA GLU A 613 18.43 -13.27 4.63
C GLU A 613 18.33 -11.84 5.17
N VAL A 614 17.12 -11.38 5.50
CA VAL A 614 16.90 -10.06 6.10
C VAL A 614 17.60 -9.97 7.46
N LYS A 615 17.54 -11.01 8.29
CA LYS A 615 18.22 -11.05 9.60
C LYS A 615 19.74 -11.02 9.49
N ALA A 616 20.29 -11.58 8.42
CA ALA A 616 21.72 -11.54 8.13
C ALA A 616 22.18 -10.19 7.56
N ARG A 617 21.25 -9.39 7.06
CA ARG A 617 21.54 -8.11 6.39
C ARG A 617 21.21 -6.87 7.22
N ILE A 618 20.17 -6.89 8.05
CA ILE A 618 19.70 -5.72 8.80
C ILE A 618 19.91 -5.94 10.30
N PHE A 619 20.68 -5.04 10.90
CA PHE A 619 21.08 -5.03 12.29
C PHE A 619 20.56 -3.78 13.00
N VAL A 620 20.27 -3.92 14.29
CA VAL A 620 19.83 -2.84 15.17
C VAL A 620 20.82 -2.67 16.32
N SER A 621 21.31 -1.45 16.52
CA SER A 621 22.12 -1.07 17.68
C SER A 621 21.36 0.01 18.46
N ALA A 622 21.20 -0.18 19.77
CA ALA A 622 20.61 0.84 20.63
C ALA A 622 21.58 2.01 20.89
#